data_AF-A0A136NCJ7-F1
#
_entry.id   AF-A0A136NCJ7-F1
#
_cell.length_a   1.000
_cell.length_b   1.000
_cell.length_c   1.000
_cell.angle_alpha   90.00
_cell.angle_beta   90.00
_cell.angle_gamma   90.00
#
_symmetry.space_group_name_H-M   'P 1'
#
loop_
_entity.id
_entity.type
_entity.pdbx_description
1 polymer ?
#
loop_
_entity_poly.entity_id
_entity_poly.type
_entity_poly.pdbx_seq_one_letter_code
_entity_poly.pdbx_strand_id
1 'polypeptide(L)'
;MENSHLQTPQMLDAPSIELMRSLSKWSRFVGIIFLIFSLTIVLTFILIFLNFDIILREISKVNGMNEEMLTILQNGGKSALLFFCFVSFSILFFNGYLLYHFGSKLSINCHEMNDQNLYSAFRDLNRYFQLSIVLSVISLLFTFLIMISQFFSMI
;
A
#
# COMPACT_ATOMS: atom_id res chain seq x y z
N MET A 1 -20.77 36.81 -37.04
CA MET A 1 -20.90 37.34 -35.67
C MET A 1 -20.74 36.17 -34.72
N GLU A 2 -19.58 36.14 -34.10
CA GLU A 2 -19.04 35.07 -33.28
C GLU A 2 -19.55 35.28 -31.85
N ASN A 3 -20.50 34.44 -31.41
CA ASN A 3 -20.92 34.43 -30.01
C ASN A 3 -19.91 33.58 -29.25
N SER A 4 -18.92 34.26 -28.70
CA SER A 4 -18.03 33.71 -27.68
C SER A 4 -18.86 33.25 -26.50
N HIS A 5 -19.02 31.93 -26.38
CA HIS A 5 -19.39 31.29 -25.13
C HIS A 5 -18.31 31.63 -24.10
N LEU A 6 -18.50 32.75 -23.38
CA LEU A 6 -17.85 33.02 -22.11
C LEU A 6 -18.28 31.88 -21.17
N GLN A 7 -17.51 30.79 -21.20
CA GLN A 7 -17.48 29.81 -20.12
C GLN A 7 -17.03 30.59 -18.89
N THR A 8 -17.99 31.05 -18.10
CA THR A 8 -17.74 31.47 -16.73
C THR A 8 -16.88 30.38 -16.08
N PRO A 9 -15.73 30.71 -15.48
CA PRO A 9 -15.00 29.72 -14.71
C PRO A 9 -16.00 29.16 -13.71
N GLN A 10 -16.26 27.85 -13.77
CA GLN A 10 -17.10 27.18 -12.80
C GLN A 10 -16.43 27.37 -11.44
N MET A 11 -16.81 28.43 -10.72
CA MET A 11 -16.40 28.61 -9.35
C MET A 11 -16.91 27.40 -8.60
N LEU A 12 -15.99 26.67 -8.00
CA LEU A 12 -16.31 25.49 -7.22
C LEU A 12 -17.28 25.91 -6.10
N ASP A 13 -18.47 25.32 -6.07
CA ASP A 13 -19.47 25.65 -5.05
C ASP A 13 -18.88 25.47 -3.63
N ALA A 14 -19.28 26.32 -2.68
CA ALA A 14 -18.87 26.24 -1.27
C ALA A 14 -18.88 24.80 -0.67
N PRO A 15 -19.91 23.97 -0.88
CA PRO A 15 -19.90 22.56 -0.43
C PRO A 15 -18.78 21.71 -1.05
N SER A 16 -18.43 21.96 -2.32
CA SER A 16 -17.35 21.23 -3.01
C SER A 16 -15.97 21.58 -2.44
N ILE A 17 -15.76 22.85 -2.05
CA ILE A 17 -14.52 23.29 -1.40
C ILE A 17 -14.36 22.62 -0.02
N GLU A 18 -15.44 22.54 0.76
CA GLU A 18 -15.44 21.88 2.06
C GLU A 18 -15.14 20.38 1.94
N LEU A 19 -15.74 19.71 0.95
CA LEU A 19 -15.49 18.30 0.66
C LEU A 19 -14.03 18.06 0.24
N MET A 20 -13.47 18.90 -0.64
CA MET A 20 -12.06 18.81 -1.02
C MET A 20 -11.12 19.01 0.17
N ARG A 21 -11.44 19.97 1.05
CA ARG A 21 -10.66 20.20 2.28
C ARG A 21 -10.73 19.00 3.22
N SER A 22 -11.89 18.35 3.33
CA SER A 22 -12.06 17.12 4.11
C SER A 22 -11.26 15.96 3.51
N LEU A 23 -11.39 15.71 2.20
CA LEU A 23 -10.63 14.68 1.47
C LEU A 23 -9.12 14.89 1.62
N SER A 24 -8.66 16.14 1.56
CA SER A 24 -7.25 16.49 1.76
C SER A 24 -6.74 16.06 3.15
N LYS A 25 -7.52 16.30 4.20
CA LYS A 25 -7.14 15.93 5.57
C LYS A 25 -7.13 14.41 5.73
N TRP A 26 -8.19 13.74 5.28
CA TRP A 26 -8.30 12.28 5.37
C TRP A 26 -7.21 11.57 4.58
N SER A 27 -6.94 12.01 3.35
CA SER A 27 -5.90 11.39 2.54
C SER A 27 -4.51 11.55 3.15
N ARG A 28 -4.19 12.72 3.73
CA ARG A 28 -2.93 12.90 4.45
C ARG A 28 -2.83 12.02 5.69
N PHE A 29 -3.91 11.92 6.47
CA PHE A 29 -3.96 11.08 7.65
C PHE A 29 -3.75 9.60 7.32
N VAL A 30 -4.51 9.08 6.35
CA VAL A 30 -4.37 7.69 5.88
C VAL A 30 -2.98 7.46 5.28
N GLY A 31 -2.45 8.42 4.51
CA GLY A 31 -1.09 8.36 3.97
C GLY A 31 -0.03 8.23 5.07
N ILE A 32 -0.13 9.02 6.14
CA ILE A 32 0.76 8.94 7.31
C ILE A 32 0.65 7.57 8.00
N ILE A 33 -0.56 7.03 8.16
CA ILE A 33 -0.76 5.69 8.74
C ILE A 33 -0.02 4.63 7.92
N PHE A 34 -0.13 4.66 6.59
CA PHE A 34 0.60 3.74 5.71
C PHE A 34 2.12 3.86 5.86
N LEU A 35 2.64 5.09 5.99
CA LEU A 35 4.07 5.31 6.22
C LEU A 35 4.52 4.77 7.58
N ILE A 36 3.75 4.97 8.64
CA ILE A 36 4.03 4.39 9.97
C ILE A 36 4.05 2.87 9.87
N PHE A 37 3.06 2.25 9.24
CA PHE A 37 3.04 0.80 9.06
C PHE A 37 4.22 0.29 8.23
N SER A 38 4.67 1.03 7.21
CA SER A 38 5.87 0.66 6.45
C SER A 38 7.11 0.59 7.36
N LEU A 39 7.27 1.55 8.27
CA LEU A 39 8.36 1.55 9.25
C LEU A 39 8.21 0.42 10.26
N THR A 40 7.00 0.18 10.75
CA THR A 40 6.71 -0.93 11.67
C THR A 40 7.08 -2.26 11.03
N ILE A 41 6.76 -2.50 9.75
CA ILE A 41 7.16 -3.73 9.04
C ILE A 41 8.67 -3.91 9.04
N VAL A 42 9.45 -2.86 8.77
CA VAL A 42 10.91 -2.94 8.77
C VAL A 42 11.43 -3.28 10.17
N LEU A 43 10.89 -2.64 11.22
CA LEU A 43 11.28 -2.93 12.60
C LEU A 43 10.93 -4.37 12.99
N THR A 44 9.72 -4.82 12.70
CA THR A 44 9.29 -6.21 12.94
C THR A 44 10.16 -7.19 12.16
N PHE A 45 10.50 -6.88 10.91
CA PHE A 45 11.39 -7.70 10.11
C PHE A 45 12.78 -7.82 10.73
N ILE A 46 13.38 -6.72 11.20
CA ILE A 46 14.68 -6.76 11.89
C ILE A 46 14.61 -7.71 13.09
N LEU A 47 13.55 -7.62 13.90
CA LEU A 47 13.36 -8.51 15.05
C LEU A 47 13.23 -9.97 14.64
N ILE A 48 12.43 -10.27 13.61
CA ILE A 48 12.27 -11.64 13.08
C ILE A 48 13.59 -12.16 12.51
N PHE A 49 14.31 -11.33 11.74
CA PHE A 49 15.55 -11.70 11.07
C PHE A 49 16.65 -12.02 12.08
N LEU A 50 16.80 -11.20 13.12
CA LEU A 50 17.77 -11.44 14.20
C LEU A 50 17.49 -12.73 14.98
N ASN A 51 16.22 -13.10 15.12
CA ASN A 51 15.79 -14.28 15.86
C ASN A 51 15.40 -15.46 14.95
N PHE A 52 15.71 -15.39 13.66
CA PHE A 52 15.17 -16.31 12.66
C PHE A 52 15.51 -17.77 12.97
N ASP A 53 16.76 -18.05 13.36
CA ASP A 53 17.21 -19.41 13.65
C ASP A 53 16.52 -20.00 14.89
N ILE A 54 16.19 -19.16 15.88
CA ILE A 54 15.44 -19.57 17.09
C ILE A 54 13.99 -19.87 16.71
N ILE A 55 13.35 -18.95 15.98
CA ILE A 55 11.97 -19.08 15.52
C ILE A 55 11.80 -20.36 14.69
N LEU A 56 12.71 -20.59 13.77
CA LEU A 56 12.64 -21.73 12.85
C LEU A 56 12.83 -23.07 13.56
N ARG A 57 13.71 -23.12 14.59
CA ARG A 57 13.87 -24.30 15.46
C ARG A 57 12.63 -24.58 16.31
N GLU A 58 11.94 -23.57 16.80
CA GLU A 58 10.69 -23.77 17.55
C GLU A 58 9.56 -24.23 16.62
N ILE A 59 9.44 -23.64 15.42
CA ILE A 59 8.49 -24.08 14.40
C ILE A 59 8.75 -25.54 14.00
N SER A 60 10.01 -25.93 13.82
CA SER A 60 10.35 -27.30 13.42
C SER A 60 10.01 -28.33 14.48
N LYS A 61 10.23 -28.00 15.77
CA LYS A 61 9.86 -28.86 16.91
C LYS A 61 8.36 -29.08 16.97
N VAL A 62 7.56 -28.03 16.77
CA VAL A 62 6.09 -28.10 16.83
C VAL A 62 5.51 -28.86 15.65
N ASN A 63 6.12 -28.75 14.46
CA ASN A 63 5.61 -29.36 13.24
C ASN A 63 6.27 -30.71 12.87
N GLY A 64 7.20 -31.21 13.69
CA GLY A 64 7.89 -32.48 13.42
C GLY A 64 8.68 -32.49 12.10
N MET A 65 9.26 -31.35 11.71
CA MET A 65 9.98 -31.22 10.43
C MET A 65 11.31 -31.98 10.45
N ASN A 66 11.62 -32.67 9.35
CA ASN A 66 12.90 -33.35 9.14
C ASN A 66 14.06 -32.34 8.96
N GLU A 67 15.30 -32.74 9.29
CA GLU A 67 16.49 -31.89 9.22
C GLU A 67 16.81 -31.36 7.82
N GLU A 68 16.54 -32.14 6.76
CA GLU A 68 16.69 -31.66 5.38
C GLU A 68 15.75 -30.48 5.08
N MET A 69 14.50 -30.57 5.56
CA MET A 69 13.50 -29.52 5.37
C MET A 69 13.87 -28.26 6.15
N LEU A 70 14.43 -28.43 7.36
CA LEU A 70 14.98 -27.34 8.18
C LEU A 70 16.12 -26.61 7.45
N THR A 71 17.02 -27.36 6.83
CA THR A 71 18.21 -26.82 6.14
C THR A 71 17.81 -26.02 4.89
N ILE A 72 16.83 -26.51 4.13
CA ILE A 72 16.26 -25.77 2.99
C ILE A 72 15.59 -24.48 3.46
N LEU A 73 14.82 -24.54 4.55
CA LEU A 73 14.14 -23.38 5.11
C LEU A 73 15.12 -22.34 5.67
N GLN A 74 16.25 -22.76 6.23
CA GLN A 74 17.28 -21.84 6.72
C GLN A 74 17.98 -21.09 5.59
N ASN A 75 18.34 -21.81 4.53
CA ASN A 75 19.08 -21.23 3.39
C ASN A 75 18.17 -20.40 2.48
N GLY A 76 16.95 -20.87 2.20
CA GLY A 76 15.99 -20.16 1.33
C GLY A 76 15.13 -19.14 2.07
N GLY A 77 14.78 -19.41 3.33
CA GLY A 77 13.81 -18.62 4.08
C GLY A 77 14.29 -17.21 4.44
N LYS A 78 15.60 -17.03 4.73
CA LYS A 78 16.17 -15.69 5.00
C LYS A 78 16.07 -14.78 3.77
N SER A 79 16.43 -15.28 2.59
CA SER A 79 16.34 -14.53 1.34
C SER A 79 14.89 -14.26 0.94
N ALA A 80 14.00 -15.25 1.10
CA ALA A 80 12.58 -15.07 0.84
C ALA A 80 11.96 -14.02 1.77
N LEU A 81 12.26 -14.06 3.07
CA LEU A 81 11.80 -13.06 4.02
C LEU A 81 12.29 -11.66 3.67
N LEU A 82 13.56 -11.51 3.27
CA LEU A 82 14.10 -10.22 2.86
C LEU A 82 13.38 -9.66 1.63
N PHE A 83 13.12 -10.52 0.63
CA PHE A 83 12.35 -10.17 -0.54
C PHE A 83 10.93 -9.71 -0.18
N PHE A 84 10.19 -10.50 0.63
CA PHE A 84 8.84 -10.14 1.05
C PHE A 84 8.79 -8.86 1.90
N CYS A 85 9.77 -8.64 2.78
CA CYS A 85 9.87 -7.41 3.54
C CYS A 85 10.07 -6.20 2.62
N PHE A 86 11.01 -6.29 1.67
CA PHE A 86 11.30 -5.20 0.75
C PHE A 86 10.10 -4.85 -0.14
N VAL A 87 9.42 -5.87 -0.68
CA VAL A 87 8.21 -5.70 -1.48
C VAL A 87 7.09 -5.08 -0.65
N SER A 88 6.83 -5.61 0.56
CA SER A 88 5.77 -5.10 1.43
C SER A 88 6.03 -3.67 1.90
N PHE A 89 7.27 -3.35 2.27
CA PHE A 89 7.70 -2.00 2.61
C PHE A 89 7.48 -1.05 1.43
N SER A 90 7.94 -1.42 0.24
CA SER A 90 7.81 -0.58 -0.96
C SER A 90 6.34 -0.30 -1.25
N ILE A 91 5.48 -1.31 -1.21
CA ILE A 91 4.04 -1.17 -1.44
C ILE A 91 3.39 -0.19 -0.46
N LEU A 92 3.62 -0.38 0.85
CA LEU A 92 3.02 0.50 1.86
C LEU A 92 3.59 1.92 1.77
N PHE A 93 4.89 2.05 1.57
CA PHE A 93 5.56 3.33 1.42
C PHE A 93 5.03 4.10 0.22
N PHE A 94 4.97 3.47 -0.96
CA PHE A 94 4.45 4.10 -2.18
C PHE A 94 2.98 4.49 -2.05
N ASN A 95 2.12 3.61 -1.49
CA ASN A 95 0.71 3.95 -1.27
C ASN A 95 0.53 5.10 -0.28
N GLY A 96 1.27 5.07 0.84
CA GLY A 96 1.25 6.16 1.83
C GLY A 96 1.73 7.48 1.25
N TYR A 97 2.82 7.44 0.47
CA TYR A 97 3.36 8.59 -0.23
C TYR A 97 2.37 9.20 -1.22
N LEU A 98 1.73 8.39 -2.07
CA LEU A 98 0.76 8.86 -3.07
C LEU A 98 -0.47 9.51 -2.41
N LEU A 99 -1.02 8.90 -1.35
CA LEU A 99 -2.14 9.48 -0.61
C LEU A 99 -1.75 10.78 0.11
N TYR A 100 -0.57 10.82 0.71
CA TYR A 100 -0.08 12.04 1.34
C TYR A 100 0.08 13.17 0.31
N HIS A 101 0.68 12.88 -0.85
CA HIS A 101 0.86 13.85 -1.92
C HIS A 101 -0.48 14.30 -2.54
N PHE A 102 -1.43 13.38 -2.78
CA PHE A 102 -2.77 13.72 -3.22
C PHE A 102 -3.42 14.72 -2.25
N GLY A 103 -3.43 14.40 -0.95
CA GLY A 103 -4.03 15.28 0.05
C GLY A 103 -3.31 16.62 0.20
N SER A 104 -1.99 16.65 0.06
CA SER A 104 -1.18 17.88 0.10
C SER A 104 -1.50 18.80 -1.10
N LYS A 105 -1.46 18.26 -2.32
CA LYS A 105 -1.78 19.02 -3.55
C LYS A 105 -3.22 19.50 -3.60
N LEU A 106 -4.17 18.68 -3.11
CA LEU A 106 -5.57 19.08 -2.99
C LEU A 106 -5.73 20.23 -1.99
N SER A 107 -4.99 20.22 -0.88
CA SER A 107 -4.98 21.33 0.10
C SER A 107 -4.49 22.63 -0.54
N ILE A 108 -3.44 22.57 -1.36
CA ILE A 108 -2.86 23.73 -2.04
C ILE A 108 -3.87 24.28 -3.07
N ASN A 109 -4.50 23.41 -3.86
CA ASN A 109 -5.53 23.83 -4.81
C ASN A 109 -6.71 24.56 -4.11
N CYS A 110 -7.15 24.12 -2.94
CA CYS A 110 -8.20 24.82 -2.19
C CYS A 110 -7.82 26.25 -1.75
N HIS A 111 -6.52 26.61 -1.72
CA HIS A 111 -6.05 27.95 -1.35
C HIS A 111 -5.69 28.79 -2.58
N GLU A 112 -5.05 28.18 -3.58
CA GLU A 112 -4.51 28.88 -4.75
C GLU A 112 -5.41 28.82 -5.99
N MET A 113 -6.49 28.02 -5.96
CA MET A 113 -7.39 27.77 -7.10
C MET A 113 -6.65 27.44 -8.41
N ASN A 114 -5.53 26.72 -8.31
CA ASN A 114 -4.69 26.35 -9.45
C ASN A 114 -5.05 24.95 -9.97
N ASP A 115 -5.64 24.87 -11.16
CA ASP A 115 -6.07 23.62 -11.80
C ASP A 115 -4.94 22.63 -12.06
N GLN A 116 -3.70 23.09 -12.22
CA GLN A 116 -2.54 22.19 -12.40
C GLN A 116 -2.30 21.35 -11.13
N ASN A 117 -2.50 21.94 -9.95
CA ASN A 117 -2.38 21.23 -8.68
C ASN A 117 -3.49 20.19 -8.54
N LEU A 118 -4.70 20.51 -8.99
CA LEU A 118 -5.84 19.59 -8.98
C LEU A 118 -5.60 18.38 -9.90
N TYR A 119 -5.17 18.62 -11.14
CA TYR A 119 -4.82 17.56 -12.08
C TYR A 119 -3.70 16.66 -11.53
N SER A 120 -2.67 17.26 -10.96
CA SER A 120 -1.55 16.54 -10.35
C SER A 120 -1.98 15.72 -9.13
N ALA A 121 -2.93 16.21 -8.34
CA ALA A 121 -3.50 15.49 -7.20
C ALA A 121 -4.27 14.24 -7.67
N PHE A 122 -5.17 14.39 -8.65
CA PHE A 122 -5.93 13.25 -9.19
C PHE A 122 -5.05 12.22 -9.90
N ARG A 123 -3.95 12.64 -10.51
CA ARG A 123 -2.96 11.70 -11.07
C ARG A 123 -2.33 10.82 -9.99
N ASP A 124 -2.00 11.38 -8.83
CA ASP A 124 -1.45 10.61 -7.71
C ASP A 124 -2.52 9.65 -7.13
N LEU A 125 -3.76 10.12 -7.02
CA LEU A 125 -4.89 9.29 -6.59
C LEU A 125 -5.17 8.13 -7.57
N ASN A 126 -5.12 8.38 -8.87
CA ASN A 126 -5.29 7.35 -9.89
C ASN A 126 -4.20 6.28 -9.79
N ARG A 127 -2.94 6.68 -9.58
CA ARG A 127 -1.83 5.74 -9.36
C ARG A 127 -2.04 4.91 -8.10
N TYR A 128 -2.53 5.52 -7.02
CA TYR A 128 -2.89 4.80 -5.79
C TYR A 128 -3.96 3.72 -6.05
N PHE A 129 -5.02 4.06 -6.78
CA PHE A 129 -6.07 3.08 -7.12
C PHE A 129 -5.56 1.96 -8.03
N GLN A 130 -4.76 2.29 -9.04
CA GLN A 130 -4.15 1.29 -9.94
C GLN A 130 -3.29 0.30 -9.15
N LEU A 131 -2.41 0.78 -8.27
CA LEU A 131 -1.60 -0.07 -7.41
C LEU A 131 -2.48 -0.93 -6.49
N SER A 132 -3.48 -0.33 -5.86
CA SER A 132 -4.39 -1.04 -4.95
C SER A 132 -5.14 -2.16 -5.67
N ILE A 133 -5.66 -1.90 -6.87
CA ILE A 133 -6.37 -2.91 -7.68
C ILE A 133 -5.42 -4.06 -8.05
N VAL A 134 -4.23 -3.76 -8.54
CA VAL A 134 -3.23 -4.79 -8.90
C VAL A 134 -2.92 -5.67 -7.69
N LEU A 135 -2.71 -5.06 -6.52
CA LEU A 135 -2.44 -5.78 -5.28
C LEU A 135 -3.64 -6.63 -4.82
N SER A 136 -4.86 -6.11 -4.93
CA SER A 136 -6.08 -6.87 -4.61
C SER A 136 -6.24 -8.08 -5.52
N VAL A 137 -5.96 -7.94 -6.82
CA VAL A 137 -6.01 -9.07 -7.77
C VAL A 137 -4.96 -10.12 -7.43
N ILE A 138 -3.71 -9.71 -7.16
CA ILE A 138 -2.64 -10.62 -6.74
C ILE A 138 -3.04 -11.34 -5.44
N SER A 139 -3.54 -10.60 -4.46
CA SER A 139 -4.00 -11.18 -3.19
C SER A 139 -5.11 -12.20 -3.39
N LEU A 140 -6.10 -11.90 -4.23
CA LEU A 140 -7.21 -12.80 -4.51
C LEU A 140 -6.73 -14.10 -5.17
N LEU A 141 -5.78 -14.02 -6.11
CA LEU A 141 -5.16 -15.19 -6.73
C LEU A 141 -4.41 -16.05 -5.70
N PHE A 142 -3.62 -15.43 -4.80
CA PHE A 142 -2.94 -16.17 -3.73
C PHE A 142 -3.93 -16.86 -2.78
N THR A 143 -4.98 -16.16 -2.35
CA THR A 143 -6.03 -16.74 -1.50
C THR A 143 -6.71 -17.93 -2.18
N PHE A 144 -7.00 -17.82 -3.48
CA PHE A 144 -7.61 -18.90 -4.26
C PHE A 144 -6.68 -20.11 -4.38
N LEU A 145 -5.38 -19.90 -4.66
CA LEU A 145 -4.38 -20.97 -4.72
C LEU A 145 -4.24 -21.69 -3.38
N ILE A 146 -4.21 -20.96 -2.27
CA ILE A 146 -4.14 -21.54 -0.92
C ILE A 146 -5.39 -22.39 -0.64
N MET A 147 -6.59 -21.89 -0.96
CA MET A 147 -7.83 -22.66 -0.80
C MET A 147 -7.80 -23.96 -1.61
N ILE A 148 -7.38 -23.91 -2.88
CA ILE A 148 -7.26 -25.11 -3.71
C ILE A 148 -6.26 -26.10 -3.11
N SER A 149 -5.09 -25.61 -2.69
CA SER A 149 -4.05 -26.46 -2.07
C SER A 149 -4.55 -27.15 -0.82
N GLN A 150 -5.32 -26.44 0.03
CA GLN A 150 -5.90 -27.03 1.23
C GLN A 150 -7.00 -28.04 0.92
N PHE A 151 -7.85 -27.76 -0.08
CA PHE A 151 -8.88 -28.71 -0.51
C PHE A 151 -8.28 -30.03 -0.98
N PHE A 152 -7.22 -30.00 -1.81
CA PHE A 152 -6.53 -31.22 -2.23
C PHE A 152 -5.77 -31.93 -1.11
N SER A 153 -5.30 -31.19 -0.08
CA SER A 153 -4.65 -31.82 1.08
C SER A 153 -5.61 -32.55 2.01
N MET A 154 -6.91 -32.30 1.92
CA MET A 154 -7.94 -32.94 2.75
C MET A 154 -8.54 -34.20 2.10
N ILE A 155 -8.30 -34.43 0.80
CA ILE A 155 -8.75 -35.60 0.03
C ILE A 155 -7.64 -36.64 0.01
#